data_AF-A0A8T6VCN5-F1
#
_entry.id   AF-A0A8T6VCN5-F1
#
_cell.length_a   1.000
_cell.length_b   1.000
_cell.length_c   1.000
_cell.angle_alpha   90.00
_cell.angle_beta   90.00
_cell.angle_gamma   90.00
#
_symmetry.space_group_name_H-M   'P 1'
#
loop_
_entity.id
_entity.type
_entity.pdbx_description
1 polymer ?
#
loop_
_entity_poly.entity_id
_entity_poly.type
_entity_poly.pdbx_seq_one_letter_code
_entity_poly.pdbx_strand_id
1 'polypeptide(L)' 'MTNKDKTTILKSLNSRWLTNGPFLNKFENRFSKFIKCKYAIGCSSATHGLHLSLKALGIKKGDEVIVPTLTFASTA' A
#
# COMPACT_ATOMS: atom_id res chain seq x y z
N MET A 1 -16.68 5.06 -10.67
CA MET A 1 -15.78 4.40 -11.63
C MET A 1 -15.92 5.07 -12.99
N THR A 2 -14.88 5.76 -13.43
CA THR A 2 -14.86 6.56 -14.66
C THR A 2 -14.46 5.74 -15.89
N ASN A 3 -14.66 6.27 -17.10
CA ASN A 3 -14.17 5.63 -18.33
C ASN A 3 -12.64 5.46 -18.36
N LYS A 4 -11.91 6.33 -17.65
CA LYS A 4 -10.45 6.21 -17.49
C LYS A 4 -10.06 5.03 -16.62
N ASP A 5 -10.85 4.71 -15.59
CA ASP A 5 -10.60 3.56 -14.73
C ASP A 5 -10.79 2.26 -15.53
N LYS A 6 -11.90 2.15 -16.27
CA LYS A 6 -12.20 0.99 -17.13
C LYS A 6 -11.10 0.72 -18.15
N THR A 7 -10.65 1.76 -18.86
CA THR A 7 -9.57 1.62 -19.87
C THR A 7 -8.24 1.21 -19.23
N THR A 8 -7.94 1.67 -18.02
CA THR A 8 -6.72 1.28 -17.29
C THR A 8 -6.77 -0.18 -16.85
N ILE A 9 -7.93 -0.64 -16.36
CA ILE A 9 -8.16 -2.04 -15.98
C ILE A 9 -7.99 -2.96 -17.19
N LEU A 10 -8.62 -2.65 -18.33
CA LEU A 10 -8.48 -3.43 -19.57
C LEU A 10 -7.03 -3.53 -20.04
N LYS A 11 -6.26 -2.43 -19.92
CA LYS A 11 -4.81 -2.46 -20.21
C LYS A 11 -4.04 -3.38 -19.28
N SER A 12 -4.41 -3.45 -18.00
CA SER A 12 -3.78 -4.36 -17.03
C SER A 12 -4.13 -5.82 -17.35
N LEU A 13 -5.39 -6.11 -17.67
CA LEU A 13 -5.87 -7.45 -18.02
C LEU A 13 -5.22 -8.01 -19.28
N ASN A 14 -4.96 -7.16 -20.28
CA ASN A 14 -4.30 -7.54 -21.52
C ASN A 14 -2.76 -7.55 -21.42
N SER A 15 -2.19 -7.28 -20.25
CA SER A 15 -0.74 -7.25 -20.06
C SER A 15 -0.20 -8.60 -19.58
N ARG A 16 1.11 -8.82 -19.76
CA ARG A 16 1.79 -10.05 -19.31
C ARG A 16 1.83 -10.21 -17.78
N TRP A 17 1.64 -9.13 -17.02
CA TRP A 17 1.72 -9.13 -15.56
C TRP A 17 0.42 -8.64 -14.94
N LEU A 18 -0.37 -9.56 -14.39
CA LEU A 18 -1.61 -9.26 -13.67
C LEU A 18 -1.35 -8.82 -12.22
N THR A 19 -0.30 -9.35 -11.61
CA THR A 19 0.17 -8.99 -10.27
C THR A 19 1.59 -8.45 -10.33
N ASN A 20 2.00 -7.68 -9.32
CA ASN A 20 3.36 -7.16 -9.12
C ASN A 20 4.06 -6.71 -10.42
N GLY A 21 3.34 -5.92 -11.21
CA GLY A 21 3.71 -5.54 -12.57
C GLY A 21 4.05 -4.07 -12.75
N PRO A 22 4.27 -3.62 -14.00
CA PRO A 22 4.68 -2.24 -14.28
C PRO A 22 3.66 -1.19 -13.85
N PHE A 23 2.38 -1.55 -13.71
CA PHE A 23 1.35 -0.66 -13.17
C PHE A 23 1.55 -0.36 -11.69
N LEU A 24 1.99 -1.36 -10.90
CA LEU A 24 2.31 -1.19 -9.48
C LEU A 24 3.52 -0.26 -9.31
N ASN A 25 4.62 -0.54 -10.03
CA ASN A 25 5.82 0.30 -9.97
C ASN A 25 5.53 1.76 -10.38
N LYS A 26 4.67 1.97 -11.39
CA LYS A 26 4.23 3.30 -11.79
C LYS A 26 3.40 3.98 -10.71
N PHE A 27 2.52 3.23 -10.04
CA PHE A 27 1.73 3.75 -8.93
C PHE A 27 2.63 4.16 -7.76
N GLU A 28 3.52 3.27 -7.31
CA GLU A 28 4.47 3.54 -6.22
C GLU A 28 5.34 4.76 -6.50
N ASN A 29 5.92 4.86 -7.69
CA ASN A 29 6.75 6.00 -8.09
C ASN A 29 5.97 7.33 -8.15
N ARG A 30 4.69 7.29 -8.53
CA ARG A 30 3.85 8.49 -8.53
C ARG A 30 3.43 8.85 -7.11
N PHE A 31 3.13 7.84 -6.29
CA PHE A 31 2.68 8.03 -4.92
C PHE A 31 3.81 8.55 -4.02
N SER A 32 5.03 8.05 -4.18
CA SER A 32 6.20 8.54 -3.45
C SER A 32 6.46 10.02 -3.74
N LYS A 33 6.37 10.43 -5.02
CA LYS A 33 6.45 11.84 -5.43
C LYS A 33 5.32 12.69 -4.87
N PHE A 34 4.10 12.15 -4.85
CA PHE A 34 2.92 12.86 -4.33
C PHE A 34 3.03 13.14 -2.82
N ILE A 35 3.45 12.14 -2.03
CA ILE A 35 3.63 12.26 -0.57
C ILE A 35 5.00 12.87 -0.18
N LYS A 36 5.91 13.04 -1.15
CA LYS A 36 7.29 13.54 -0.97
C LYS A 36 8.14 12.64 -0.05
N CYS A 37 8.07 11.34 -0.27
CA CYS A 37 8.92 10.35 0.40
C CYS A 37 9.89 9.67 -0.57
N LYS A 38 10.95 9.06 -0.04
CA LYS A 38 11.96 8.36 -0.86
C LYS A 38 11.40 7.09 -1.51
N TYR A 39 10.55 6.36 -0.80
CA TYR A 39 9.99 5.09 -1.23
C TYR A 39 8.50 5.00 -0.90
N ALA A 40 7.74 4.30 -1.73
CA ALA A 40 6.36 3.89 -1.47
C ALA A 40 6.22 2.41 -1.83
N ILE A 41 5.47 1.66 -1.02
CA ILE A 41 5.26 0.22 -1.20
C ILE A 41 3.76 -0.03 -1.29
N GLY A 42 3.30 -0.56 -2.42
CA GLY A 42 1.91 -0.93 -2.63
C GLY A 42 1.56 -2.22 -1.88
N CYS A 43 0.53 -2.15 -1.04
CA CYS A 43 0.02 -3.28 -0.28
C CYS A 43 -1.42 -3.63 -0.73
N SER A 44 -1.87 -4.84 -0.42
CA SER A 44 -3.25 -5.28 -0.69
C SER A 44 -4.29 -4.57 0.17
N SER A 45 -3.91 -4.05 1.34
CA SER A 45 -4.75 -3.24 2.22
C SER A 45 -3.92 -2.37 3.17
N ALA A 46 -4.57 -1.39 3.81
CA ALA A 46 -3.93 -0.58 4.85
C ALA A 46 -3.52 -1.41 6.07
N THR A 47 -4.33 -2.39 6.46
CA THR A 47 -4.00 -3.34 7.54
C THR A 47 -2.71 -4.11 7.25
N HIS A 48 -2.53 -4.59 6.02
CA HIS A 48 -1.29 -5.25 5.61
C HIS A 48 -0.10 -4.28 5.68
N GLY A 49 -0.29 -3.03 5.25
CA GLY A 49 0.75 -2.01 5.31
C GLY A 49 1.20 -1.71 6.75
N LEU A 50 0.26 -1.56 7.69
CA LEU A 50 0.58 -1.34 9.10
C LEU A 50 1.29 -2.55 9.72
N HIS A 51 0.76 -3.75 9.48
CA HIS A 51 1.38 -4.98 9.98
C HIS A 51 2.83 -5.16 9.45
N LEU A 52 3.05 -4.91 8.15
CA LEU A 52 4.40 -4.95 7.57
C LEU A 52 5.32 -3.89 8.18
N SER A 53 4.79 -2.68 8.45
CA SER A 53 5.56 -1.60 9.05
C SER A 53 6.04 -1.94 10.45
N LEU A 54 5.16 -2.48 11.30
CA LEU A 54 5.53 -2.91 12.66
C LEU A 54 6.54 -4.06 12.63
N LYS A 55 6.36 -5.01 11.73
CA LYS A 55 7.31 -6.11 11.54
C LYS A 55 8.68 -5.60 11.07
N ALA A 56 8.71 -4.62 10.17
CA ALA A 56 9.96 -4.01 9.70
C ALA A 56 10.67 -3.19 10.79
N LEU A 57 9.91 -2.57 11.71
CA LEU A 57 10.46 -1.92 12.90
C LEU A 57 10.97 -2.90 13.95
N GLY A 58 10.66 -4.19 13.81
CA GLY A 58 11.12 -5.23 14.73
C GLY A 58 10.37 -5.27 16.06
N ILE A 59 9.12 -4.79 16.09
CA ILE A 59 8.23 -4.85 17.25
C ILE A 59 7.99 -6.32 17.65
N LYS A 60 8.11 -6.59 18.94
CA LYS A 60 8.03 -7.93 19.53
C LYS A 60 7.07 -7.97 20.70
N LYS A 61 6.84 -9.19 21.18
CA LYS A 61 6.07 -9.42 22.41
C LYS A 61 6.72 -8.66 23.57
N GLY A 62 5.93 -7.85 24.26
CA GLY A 62 6.37 -7.02 25.38
C GLY A 62 6.63 -5.57 25.00
N ASP A 63 6.70 -5.23 23.71
CA ASP A 63 6.80 -3.85 23.26
C ASP A 63 5.42 -3.18 23.28
N GLU A 64 5.41 -1.87 23.50
CA GLU A 64 4.21 -1.05 23.55
C GLU A 64 4.11 -0.14 22.32
N VAL A 65 2.91 -0.01 21.76
CA VAL A 65 2.60 0.90 20.66
C VAL A 65 1.45 1.80 21.09
N ILE A 66 1.71 3.10 21.17
CA ILE A 66 0.68 4.08 21.56
C ILE A 66 -0.28 4.28 20.39
N VAL A 67 -1.57 4.07 20.64
CA VAL A 67 -2.65 4.29 19.68
C VAL A 67 -3.75 5.17 20.27
N PRO A 68 -4.45 5.98 19.46
CA PRO A 68 -5.61 6.73 19.94
C PRO A 68 -6.75 5.79 20.38
N THR A 69 -7.47 6.17 21.44
CA THR A 69 -8.65 5.41 21.88
C THR A 69 -9.76 5.35 20.82
N LEU A 70 -9.88 6.40 20.01
CA LEU A 70 -10.84 6.47 18.91
C LEU A 70 -10.10 6.35 17.56
N THR A 71 -9.98 5.13 17.07
CA THR A 71 -9.42 4.79 15.75
C THR A 71 -10.09 3.54 15.19
N PHE A 72 -9.79 3.18 13.94
CA PHE A 72 -10.27 1.93 13.35
C PHE A 72 -9.57 0.72 13.98
N ALA A 73 -10.31 -0.39 14.12
CA ALA A 73 -9.86 -1.60 14.84
C ALA A 73 -8.58 -2.23 14.28
N SER A 74 -8.20 -1.95 13.03
CA SER A 74 -6.97 -2.48 12.43
C SER A 74 -5.72 -1.63 12.70
N THR A 75 -5.76 -0.70 13.65
CA THR A 75 -4.64 0.19 13.98
C THR A 75 -3.66 -0.52 14.91
N ALA A 76 -2.49 -0.85 14.37
CA ALA A 76 -1.32 -1.48 15.01
C ALA A 76 -1.52 -2.94 15.47
#